data_AF-A0A6A6ACT4-F1
#
_entry.id   AF-A0A6A6ACT4-F1
#
_cell.length_a   1.000
_cell.length_b   1.000
_cell.length_c   1.000
_cell.angle_alpha   90.00
_cell.angle_beta   90.00
_cell.angle_gamma   90.00
#
_symmetry.space_group_name_H-M   'P 1'
#
loop_
_entity.id
_entity.type
_entity.pdbx_description
1 polymer ?
#
loop_
_entity_poly.entity_id
_entity_poly.type
_entity_poly.pdbx_seq_one_letter_code
_entity_poly.pdbx_strand_id
1 'polypeptide(L)'
;MCSACMEFQPRFDVLELTCKRQNDMVSHAYCRTCLTGLFGTSLTDTTLFPPRCCGVRIPLSAGAHFFTPELMRRYKEKEEELDTPNPTYCSNRSCARFIPPGDIQATIATCCVCNEKTCAGCKSKEHRGVCPEDDTVKQLIGIAEEKRWQRCYRCRTMVELDIGCFHMSCRCGAQFCYKCAAPWKSCACPQWHEERLVRNSR
;
A
#
# COMPACT_ATOMS: atom_id res chain seq x y z
N MET A 1 17.10 32.66 -23.68
CA MET A 1 17.80 32.46 -22.39
C MET A 1 17.05 31.41 -21.60
N CYS A 2 17.74 30.47 -20.96
CA CYS A 2 17.12 29.45 -20.12
C CYS A 2 16.67 30.04 -18.77
N SER A 3 15.46 29.74 -18.33
CA SER A 3 14.86 30.24 -17.08
C SER A 3 15.41 29.57 -15.81
N ALA A 4 16.24 28.52 -15.95
CA ALA A 4 16.86 27.82 -14.82
C ALA A 4 18.33 28.19 -14.64
N CYS A 5 19.16 28.05 -15.67
CA CYS A 5 20.58 28.38 -15.60
C CYS A 5 20.91 29.82 -16.01
N MET A 6 19.95 30.58 -16.55
CA MET A 6 20.13 31.96 -17.03
C MET A 6 21.14 32.12 -18.18
N GLU A 7 21.48 31.02 -18.86
CA GLU A 7 22.40 31.04 -20.01
C GLU A 7 21.66 31.15 -21.36
N PHE A 8 22.33 31.71 -22.36
CA PHE A 8 21.88 31.68 -23.75
C PHE A 8 22.20 30.33 -24.38
N GLN A 9 21.22 29.77 -25.06
CA GLN A 9 21.31 28.45 -25.70
C GLN A 9 20.74 28.55 -27.12
N PRO A 10 21.24 27.76 -28.08
CA PRO A 10 20.73 27.75 -29.44
C PRO A 10 19.23 27.43 -29.45
N ARG A 11 18.49 28.00 -30.41
CA ARG A 11 17.02 27.86 -30.49
C ARG A 11 16.54 26.40 -30.56
N PHE A 12 17.32 25.51 -31.16
CA PHE A 12 16.99 24.08 -31.27
C PHE A 12 17.24 23.29 -29.98
N ASP A 13 17.92 23.87 -28.99
CA ASP A 13 18.26 23.22 -27.73
C ASP A 13 17.52 23.85 -26.53
N VAL A 14 16.44 24.58 -26.83
CA VAL A 14 15.54 25.15 -25.83
C VAL A 14 14.10 24.76 -26.12
N LEU A 15 13.36 24.44 -25.06
CA LEU A 15 11.92 24.30 -25.08
C LEU A 15 11.33 25.63 -24.61
N GLU A 16 10.69 26.35 -25.52
CA GLU A 16 9.90 27.53 -25.18
C GLU A 16 8.54 27.09 -24.64
N LEU A 17 8.16 27.59 -23.48
CA LEU A 17 6.87 27.32 -22.85
C LEU A 17 5.88 28.43 -23.17
N THR A 18 4.60 28.20 -22.91
CA THR A 18 3.55 29.22 -23.07
C THR A 18 3.39 30.13 -21.86
N CYS A 19 4.04 29.81 -20.74
CA CYS A 19 3.90 30.57 -19.50
C CYS A 19 4.79 31.83 -19.47
N LYS A 20 4.25 32.89 -18.86
CA LYS A 20 4.89 34.18 -18.58
C LYS A 20 4.52 34.59 -17.17
N ARG A 21 5.47 35.10 -16.36
CA ARG A 21 5.11 35.82 -15.12
C ARG A 21 4.67 37.24 -15.47
N GLN A 22 3.92 37.87 -14.55
CA GLN A 22 3.38 39.23 -14.74
C GLN A 22 4.44 40.28 -15.11
N ASN A 23 5.69 40.07 -14.72
CA ASN A 23 6.81 40.99 -14.98
C ASN A 23 7.78 40.50 -16.08
N ASP A 24 7.52 39.36 -16.70
CA ASP A 24 8.41 38.82 -17.75
C ASP A 24 7.94 39.29 -19.12
N MET A 25 8.83 39.96 -19.87
CA MET A 25 8.57 40.37 -21.26
C MET A 25 8.55 39.18 -22.24
N VAL A 26 9.14 38.06 -21.87
CA VAL A 26 9.36 36.89 -22.73
C VAL A 26 8.83 35.63 -22.06
N SER A 27 8.36 34.68 -22.87
CA SER A 27 7.97 33.35 -22.38
C SER A 27 9.14 32.64 -21.74
N HIS A 28 8.87 31.86 -20.69
CA HIS A 28 9.91 31.02 -20.09
C HIS A 28 10.39 29.96 -21.07
N ALA A 29 11.67 29.62 -20.99
CA ALA A 29 12.26 28.59 -21.82
C ALA A 29 13.27 27.78 -21.00
N TYR A 30 13.42 26.49 -21.29
CA TYR A 30 14.39 25.63 -20.62
C TYR A 30 15.31 24.99 -21.65
N CYS A 31 16.62 25.01 -21.39
CA CYS A 31 17.56 24.25 -22.20
C CYS A 31 17.42 22.74 -21.94
N ARG A 32 17.93 21.92 -22.87
CA ARG A 32 17.88 20.45 -22.75
C ARG A 32 18.37 19.94 -21.40
N THR A 33 19.51 20.44 -20.93
CA THR A 33 20.13 20.00 -19.67
C THR A 33 19.26 20.34 -18.48
N CYS A 34 18.79 21.59 -18.38
CA CYS A 34 17.95 22.01 -17.26
C CYS A 34 16.58 21.34 -17.29
N LEU A 35 15.98 21.16 -18.46
CA LEU A 35 14.68 20.49 -18.58
C LEU A 35 14.79 19.01 -18.18
N THR A 36 15.79 18.30 -18.71
CA THR A 36 16.08 16.91 -18.36
C THR A 36 16.36 16.77 -16.87
N GLY A 37 17.15 17.68 -16.29
CA GLY A 37 17.42 17.74 -14.87
C GLY A 37 16.14 17.91 -14.04
N LEU A 38 15.29 18.87 -14.40
CA LEU A 38 14.01 19.12 -13.72
C LEU A 38 13.11 17.87 -13.71
N PHE A 39 12.96 17.20 -14.85
CA PHE A 39 12.20 15.96 -14.93
C PHE A 39 12.85 14.86 -14.08
N GLY A 40 14.17 14.69 -14.15
CA GLY A 40 14.91 13.72 -13.36
C GLY A 40 14.73 13.92 -11.85
N THR A 41 14.85 15.16 -11.37
CA THR A 41 14.66 15.52 -9.96
C THR A 41 13.22 15.26 -9.50
N SER A 42 12.22 15.51 -10.35
CA SER A 42 10.81 15.23 -10.00
C SER A 42 10.51 13.74 -9.79
N LEU A 43 11.35 12.83 -10.32
CA LEU A 43 11.19 11.39 -10.07
C LEU A 43 11.67 10.97 -8.68
N THR A 44 12.59 11.75 -8.09
CA THR A 44 13.13 11.48 -6.75
C THR A 44 12.37 12.26 -5.68
N ASP A 45 11.99 13.49 -5.97
CA ASP A 45 11.24 14.35 -5.06
C ASP A 45 9.79 14.51 -5.55
N THR A 46 8.87 13.84 -4.87
CA THR A 46 7.45 13.82 -5.24
C THR A 46 6.77 15.18 -5.06
N THR A 47 7.34 16.10 -4.27
CA THR A 47 6.79 17.46 -4.12
C THR A 47 6.93 18.29 -5.40
N LEU A 48 7.94 17.96 -6.20
CA LEU A 48 8.22 18.56 -7.51
C LEU A 48 7.48 17.87 -8.64
N PHE A 49 6.71 16.81 -8.35
CA PHE A 49 5.92 16.09 -9.34
C PHE A 49 4.49 16.67 -9.45
N PRO A 50 3.91 16.75 -10.66
CA PRO A 50 4.61 16.78 -11.94
C PRO A 50 5.45 18.08 -12.07
N PRO A 51 6.49 18.11 -12.92
CA PRO A 51 7.24 19.32 -13.25
C PRO A 51 6.32 20.46 -13.68
N ARG A 52 6.50 21.63 -13.05
CA ARG A 52 5.71 22.83 -13.29
C ARG A 52 6.61 24.02 -13.58
N CYS A 53 6.12 24.94 -14.41
CA CYS A 53 6.67 26.28 -14.55
C CYS A 53 5.53 27.29 -14.33
N CYS A 54 5.72 28.26 -13.44
CA CYS A 54 4.65 29.21 -13.03
C CYS A 54 3.37 28.53 -12.53
N GLY A 55 3.48 27.36 -11.92
CA GLY A 55 2.33 26.56 -11.48
C GLY A 55 1.66 25.75 -12.60
N VAL A 56 2.02 25.97 -13.86
CA VAL A 56 1.49 25.21 -15.01
C VAL A 56 2.33 23.96 -15.23
N ARG A 57 1.68 22.80 -15.37
CA ARG A 57 2.35 21.53 -15.68
C ARG A 57 3.09 21.62 -17.03
N ILE A 58 4.33 21.16 -17.07
CA ILE A 58 5.08 20.99 -18.31
C ILE A 58 4.77 19.58 -18.85
N PRO A 59 4.13 19.44 -20.03
CA PRO A 59 3.82 18.13 -20.59
C PRO A 59 5.10 17.37 -20.97
N LEU A 60 5.15 16.06 -20.66
CA LEU A 60 6.26 15.19 -21.08
C LEU A 60 6.47 15.24 -22.60
N SER A 61 5.39 15.29 -23.37
CA SER A 61 5.42 15.33 -24.84
C SER A 61 6.10 16.58 -25.40
N ALA A 62 6.01 17.73 -24.72
CA ALA A 62 6.61 18.97 -25.18
C ALA A 62 8.15 18.88 -25.24
N GLY A 63 8.74 18.17 -24.28
CA GLY A 63 10.19 17.95 -24.20
C GLY A 63 10.67 16.61 -24.77
N ALA A 64 9.82 15.84 -25.47
CA ALA A 64 10.14 14.45 -25.84
C ALA A 64 11.46 14.28 -26.62
N HIS A 65 11.81 15.24 -27.48
CA HIS A 65 13.06 15.26 -28.25
C HIS A 65 14.32 15.56 -27.41
N PHE A 66 14.14 16.00 -26.16
CA PHE A 66 15.20 16.22 -25.19
C PHE A 66 15.44 15.01 -24.28
N PHE A 67 14.45 14.13 -24.15
CA PHE A 67 14.46 13.05 -23.17
C PHE A 67 14.96 11.75 -23.76
N THR A 68 15.62 10.95 -22.93
CA THR A 68 15.92 9.57 -23.26
C THR A 68 14.66 8.71 -23.15
N PRO A 69 14.56 7.60 -23.89
CA PRO A 69 13.45 6.65 -23.75
C PRO A 69 13.29 6.16 -22.30
N GLU A 70 14.41 5.97 -21.59
CA GLU A 70 14.41 5.54 -20.19
C GLU A 70 13.82 6.59 -19.25
N LEU A 71 14.16 7.88 -19.44
CA LEU A 71 13.56 8.96 -18.63
C LEU A 71 12.04 9.03 -18.84
N MET A 72 11.59 8.93 -20.10
CA MET A 72 10.16 8.95 -20.42
C MET A 72 9.42 7.76 -19.81
N ARG A 73 10.00 6.56 -19.88
CA ARG A 73 9.43 5.35 -19.27
C ARG A 73 9.30 5.51 -17.77
N ARG A 74 10.38 5.90 -17.08
CA ARG A 74 10.38 6.13 -15.63
C ARG A 74 9.38 7.21 -15.20
N TYR A 75 9.22 8.26 -16.00
CA TYR A 75 8.23 9.30 -15.73
C TYR A 75 6.80 8.76 -15.79
N LYS A 76 6.46 7.99 -16.83
CA LYS A 76 5.13 7.38 -16.96
C LYS A 76 4.82 6.40 -15.83
N GLU A 77 5.80 5.58 -15.46
CA GLU A 77 5.65 4.67 -14.32
C GLU A 77 5.47 5.43 -13.00
N LYS A 78 6.18 6.56 -12.81
CA LYS A 78 6.04 7.38 -11.61
C LYS A 78 4.70 8.12 -11.59
N GLU A 79 4.20 8.56 -12.74
CA GLU A 79 2.87 9.14 -12.89
C GLU A 79 1.80 8.14 -12.49
N GLU A 80 1.84 6.93 -13.05
CA GLU A 80 0.91 5.85 -12.70
C GLU A 80 1.00 5.45 -11.21
N GLU A 81 2.22 5.37 -10.65
CA GLU A 81 2.43 5.09 -9.23
C GLU A 81 1.74 6.13 -8.32
N LEU A 82 1.86 7.42 -8.65
CA LEU A 82 1.29 8.51 -7.85
C LEU A 82 -0.23 8.66 -8.08
N ASP A 83 -0.72 8.32 -9.26
CA ASP A 83 -2.16 8.32 -9.58
C ASP A 83 -2.87 7.08 -9.01
N THR A 84 -2.13 6.01 -8.66
CA THR A 84 -2.68 4.78 -8.10
C THR A 84 -2.99 4.97 -6.60
N PRO A 85 -4.26 4.86 -6.16
CA PRO A 85 -4.59 4.87 -4.74
C PRO A 85 -4.03 3.61 -4.04
N ASN A 86 -3.38 3.80 -2.89
CA ASN A 86 -2.74 2.71 -2.12
C ASN A 86 -1.79 1.83 -2.98
N PRO A 87 -0.73 2.42 -3.56
CA PRO A 87 0.15 1.74 -4.49
C PRO A 87 0.81 0.52 -3.84
N THR A 88 0.98 -0.54 -4.63
CA THR A 88 1.65 -1.77 -4.19
C THR A 88 3.08 -1.79 -4.69
N TYR A 89 4.02 -2.08 -3.80
CA TYR A 89 5.43 -2.23 -4.13
C TYR A 89 5.86 -3.67 -3.87
N CYS A 90 6.85 -4.13 -4.63
CA CYS A 90 7.45 -5.44 -4.42
C CYS A 90 8.00 -5.56 -2.99
N SER A 91 7.57 -6.60 -2.27
CA SER A 91 8.00 -6.86 -0.89
C SER A 91 9.50 -7.18 -0.76
N ASN A 92 10.18 -7.52 -1.86
CA ASN A 92 11.62 -7.66 -1.88
C ASN A 92 12.26 -6.28 -1.75
N ARG A 93 12.86 -5.99 -0.59
CA ARG A 93 13.47 -4.68 -0.27
C ARG A 93 14.58 -4.25 -1.24
N SER A 94 15.29 -5.20 -1.85
CA SER A 94 16.31 -4.88 -2.86
C SER A 94 15.70 -4.48 -4.20
N CYS A 95 14.46 -4.89 -4.46
CA CYS A 95 13.72 -4.52 -5.68
C CYS A 95 12.84 -3.29 -5.45
N ALA A 96 11.93 -3.37 -4.47
CA ALA A 96 11.00 -2.32 -4.05
C ALA A 96 10.26 -1.60 -5.20
N ARG A 97 10.13 -2.25 -6.36
CA ARG A 97 9.52 -1.66 -7.55
C ARG A 97 8.01 -1.55 -7.37
N PHE A 98 7.42 -0.45 -7.82
CA PHE A 98 5.98 -0.32 -7.99
C PHE A 98 5.44 -1.46 -8.88
N ILE A 99 4.33 -2.06 -8.48
CA ILE A 99 3.61 -3.09 -9.22
C ILE A 99 2.29 -2.48 -9.70
N PRO A 100 2.09 -2.31 -11.02
CA PRO A 100 0.87 -1.77 -11.58
C PRO A 100 -0.36 -2.58 -11.15
N PRO A 101 -1.54 -1.95 -10.98
CA PRO A 101 -2.78 -2.66 -10.64
C PRO A 101 -3.13 -3.81 -11.59
N GLY A 102 -2.76 -3.70 -12.87
CA GLY A 102 -2.97 -4.76 -13.86
C GLY A 102 -2.20 -6.06 -13.58
N ASP A 103 -1.12 -5.98 -12.81
CA ASP A 103 -0.29 -7.13 -12.41
C ASP A 103 -0.69 -7.70 -11.03
N ILE A 104 -1.85 -7.28 -10.52
CA ILE A 104 -2.44 -7.76 -9.27
C ILE A 104 -3.63 -8.67 -9.58
N GLN A 105 -3.52 -9.94 -9.22
CA GLN A 105 -4.58 -10.93 -9.38
C GLN A 105 -5.12 -11.33 -8.01
N ALA A 106 -6.42 -11.08 -7.79
CA ALA A 106 -7.08 -11.19 -6.48
C ALA A 106 -6.34 -10.38 -5.40
N THR A 107 -5.45 -11.00 -4.63
CA THR A 107 -4.66 -10.35 -3.58
C THR A 107 -3.15 -10.56 -3.76
N ILE A 108 -2.72 -11.05 -4.91
CA ILE A 108 -1.33 -11.38 -5.21
C ILE A 108 -0.83 -10.45 -6.31
N ALA A 109 0.12 -9.59 -5.95
CA ALA A 109 0.84 -8.70 -6.85
C ALA A 109 2.15 -9.38 -7.28
N THR A 110 2.37 -9.56 -8.58
CA THR A 110 3.58 -10.19 -9.12
C THR A 110 4.51 -9.13 -9.69
N CYS A 111 5.77 -9.10 -9.24
CA CYS A 111 6.73 -8.12 -9.74
C CYS A 111 7.29 -8.54 -11.12
N CYS A 112 7.13 -7.71 -12.15
CA CYS A 112 7.65 -7.98 -13.49
C CYS A 112 9.20 -7.98 -13.60
N VAL A 113 9.91 -7.45 -12.59
CA VAL A 113 11.38 -7.36 -12.59
C VAL A 113 12.04 -8.56 -11.92
N CYS A 114 11.60 -8.93 -10.72
CA CYS A 114 12.20 -10.02 -9.95
C CYS A 114 11.31 -11.25 -9.80
N ASN A 115 10.09 -11.24 -10.34
CA ASN A 115 9.08 -12.30 -10.24
C ASN A 115 8.63 -12.66 -8.81
N GLU A 116 9.08 -11.92 -7.81
CA GLU A 116 8.66 -12.14 -6.42
C GLU A 116 7.20 -11.69 -6.23
N LYS A 117 6.46 -12.46 -5.45
CA LYS A 117 5.04 -12.23 -5.19
C LYS A 117 4.82 -11.52 -3.86
N THR A 118 3.94 -10.53 -3.89
CA THR A 118 3.59 -9.66 -2.77
C THR A 118 2.10 -9.77 -2.49
N CYS A 119 1.70 -9.84 -1.22
CA CYS A 119 0.30 -9.71 -0.83
C CYS A 119 -0.15 -8.25 -1.00
N ALA A 120 -1.13 -7.99 -1.86
CA ALA A 120 -1.66 -6.66 -2.12
C ALA A 120 -2.41 -6.05 -0.92
N GLY A 121 -2.87 -6.88 0.02
CA GLY A 121 -3.54 -6.45 1.25
C GLY A 121 -2.57 -5.91 2.29
N CYS A 122 -1.66 -6.76 2.80
CA CYS A 122 -0.70 -6.37 3.85
C CYS A 122 0.64 -5.82 3.31
N LYS A 123 0.82 -5.75 1.99
CA LYS A 123 2.05 -5.31 1.28
C LYS A 123 3.32 -6.11 1.65
N SER A 124 3.16 -7.26 2.30
CA SER A 124 4.25 -8.17 2.67
C SER A 124 4.45 -9.26 1.63
N LYS A 125 5.47 -10.11 1.80
CA LYS A 125 5.69 -11.28 0.92
C LYS A 125 4.43 -12.16 0.87
N GLU A 126 4.19 -12.78 -0.29
CA GLU A 126 3.10 -13.75 -0.47
C GLU A 126 3.10 -14.77 0.69
N HIS A 127 1.93 -14.99 1.26
CA HIS A 127 1.74 -15.92 2.35
C HIS A 127 0.50 -16.79 2.11
N ARG A 128 0.51 -17.98 2.71
CA ARG A 128 -0.66 -18.87 2.74
C ARG A 128 -1.47 -18.62 4.00
N GLY A 129 -2.80 -18.73 3.88
CA GLY A 129 -3.72 -18.51 4.99
C GLY A 129 -4.23 -17.08 5.08
N VAL A 130 -4.81 -16.75 6.23
CA VAL A 130 -5.53 -15.49 6.46
C VAL A 130 -4.56 -14.32 6.51
N CYS A 131 -4.78 -13.29 5.69
CA CYS A 131 -3.99 -12.06 5.72
C CYS A 131 -4.30 -11.28 7.00
N PRO A 132 -3.29 -10.87 7.79
CA PRO A 132 -3.50 -10.18 9.06
C PRO A 132 -4.14 -8.79 8.88
N GLU A 133 -3.93 -8.16 7.72
CA GLU A 133 -4.48 -6.85 7.37
C GLU A 133 -5.78 -6.94 6.58
N ASP A 134 -6.36 -8.12 6.41
CA ASP A 134 -7.67 -8.27 5.75
C ASP A 134 -8.75 -7.62 6.60
N ASP A 135 -9.39 -6.58 6.07
CA ASP A 135 -10.41 -5.81 6.80
C ASP A 135 -11.62 -6.67 7.22
N THR A 136 -11.95 -7.72 6.46
CA THR A 136 -13.01 -8.66 6.86
C THR A 136 -12.59 -9.47 8.08
N VAL A 137 -11.31 -9.77 8.22
CA VAL A 137 -10.74 -10.50 9.36
C VAL A 137 -10.64 -9.59 10.57
N LYS A 138 -10.27 -8.31 10.39
CA LYS A 138 -10.31 -7.32 11.47
C LYS A 138 -11.72 -7.13 12.01
N GLN A 139 -12.72 -7.03 11.13
CA GLN A 139 -14.13 -6.95 11.54
C GLN A 139 -14.59 -8.22 12.25
N LEU A 140 -14.23 -9.42 11.75
CA LEU A 140 -14.55 -10.68 12.43
C LEU A 140 -13.84 -10.83 13.79
N ILE A 141 -12.61 -10.32 13.94
CA ILE A 141 -11.91 -10.28 15.23
C ILE A 141 -12.61 -9.31 16.19
N GLY A 142 -13.02 -8.13 15.72
CA GLY A 142 -13.77 -7.17 16.54
C GLY A 142 -15.10 -7.74 17.03
N ILE A 143 -15.87 -8.40 16.15
CA ILE A 143 -17.11 -9.10 16.52
C ILE A 143 -16.82 -10.26 17.48
N ALA A 144 -15.74 -11.00 17.27
CA ALA A 144 -15.34 -12.09 18.15
C ALA A 144 -14.96 -11.59 19.55
N GLU A 145 -14.28 -10.46 19.67
CA GLU A 145 -13.96 -9.82 20.94
C GLU A 145 -15.22 -9.31 21.65
N GLU A 146 -16.12 -8.66 20.91
CA GLU A 146 -17.42 -8.19 21.43
C GLU A 146 -18.27 -9.35 21.96
N LYS A 147 -18.36 -10.45 21.19
CA LYS A 147 -19.08 -11.67 21.58
C LYS A 147 -18.28 -12.58 22.53
N ARG A 148 -17.07 -12.19 22.91
CA ARG A 148 -16.12 -12.95 23.74
C ARG A 148 -15.87 -14.38 23.21
N TRP A 149 -15.89 -14.56 21.91
CA TRP A 149 -15.51 -15.80 21.24
C TRP A 149 -14.05 -16.14 21.50
N GLN A 150 -13.76 -17.39 21.81
CA GLN A 150 -12.42 -17.84 22.20
C GLN A 150 -11.77 -18.69 21.11
N ARG A 151 -10.45 -18.60 20.95
CA ARG A 151 -9.69 -19.48 20.06
C ARG A 151 -9.16 -20.71 20.80
N CYS A 152 -9.30 -21.88 20.20
CA CYS A 152 -8.65 -23.09 20.68
C CYS A 152 -7.12 -22.89 20.71
N TYR A 153 -6.47 -23.20 21.83
CA TYR A 153 -5.01 -23.05 21.96
C TYR A 153 -4.21 -23.91 20.99
N ARG A 154 -4.78 -25.05 20.55
CA ARG A 154 -4.10 -26.01 19.66
C ARG A 154 -4.27 -25.65 18.18
N CYS A 155 -5.51 -25.55 17.71
CA CYS A 155 -5.80 -25.40 16.27
C CYS A 155 -6.27 -23.98 15.89
N ARG A 156 -6.38 -23.07 16.86
CA ARG A 156 -6.77 -21.66 16.68
C ARG A 156 -8.17 -21.44 16.10
N THR A 157 -8.94 -22.50 15.86
CA THR A 157 -10.36 -22.44 15.51
C THR A 157 -11.12 -21.64 16.55
N MET A 158 -11.99 -20.75 16.08
CA MET A 158 -12.83 -19.89 16.91
C MET A 158 -14.02 -20.69 17.45
N VAL A 159 -14.35 -20.48 18.72
CA VAL A 159 -15.37 -21.23 19.46
C VAL A 159 -16.26 -20.23 20.21
N GLU A 160 -17.57 -20.42 20.09
CA GLU A 160 -18.59 -19.69 20.82
C GLU A 160 -19.04 -20.48 22.05
N LEU A 161 -19.25 -19.79 23.18
CA LEU A 161 -19.88 -20.31 24.38
C LEU A 161 -21.21 -19.59 24.57
N ASP A 162 -22.29 -20.24 24.15
CA ASP A 162 -23.68 -19.76 24.33
C ASP A 162 -24.10 -19.83 25.80
N ILE A 163 -24.07 -21.04 26.39
CA ILE A 163 -24.44 -21.33 27.78
C ILE A 163 -23.56 -22.43 28.38
N GLY A 164 -23.44 -22.46 29.70
CA GLY A 164 -22.76 -23.50 30.46
C GLY A 164 -21.43 -23.08 31.08
N CYS A 165 -20.64 -24.08 31.47
CA CYS A 165 -19.34 -23.88 32.11
C CYS A 165 -18.26 -23.50 31.09
N PHE A 166 -17.13 -22.99 31.57
CA PHE A 166 -15.98 -22.62 30.74
C PHE A 166 -15.18 -23.83 30.25
N HIS A 167 -15.64 -25.06 30.45
CA HIS A 167 -14.99 -26.27 29.90
C HIS A 167 -15.37 -26.46 28.44
N MET A 168 -14.40 -26.32 27.54
CA MET A 168 -14.62 -26.47 26.11
C MET A 168 -13.93 -27.70 25.56
N SER A 169 -14.59 -28.37 24.61
CA SER A 169 -14.02 -29.45 23.80
C SER A 169 -14.01 -29.03 22.34
N CYS A 170 -12.82 -28.87 21.77
CA CYS A 170 -12.64 -28.52 20.38
C CYS A 170 -12.80 -29.74 19.47
N ARG A 171 -13.20 -29.54 18.21
CA ARG A 171 -13.27 -30.59 17.18
C ARG A 171 -11.92 -31.25 16.89
N CYS A 172 -10.81 -30.59 17.21
CA CYS A 172 -9.46 -31.18 17.13
C CYS A 172 -9.11 -32.09 18.34
N GLY A 173 -10.07 -32.34 19.24
CA GLY A 173 -9.92 -33.15 20.45
C GLY A 173 -9.29 -32.43 21.65
N ALA A 174 -8.85 -31.17 21.50
CA ALA A 174 -8.30 -30.39 22.61
C ALA A 174 -9.41 -29.94 23.59
N GLN A 175 -9.16 -30.08 24.89
CA GLN A 175 -10.02 -29.53 25.93
C GLN A 175 -9.36 -28.32 26.60
N PHE A 176 -10.10 -27.23 26.77
CA PHE A 176 -9.52 -25.96 27.23
C PHE A 176 -10.52 -25.11 28.02
N CYS A 177 -10.00 -24.15 28.80
CA CYS A 177 -10.80 -23.15 29.48
C CYS A 177 -11.20 -22.04 28.50
N TYR A 178 -12.50 -21.78 28.33
CA TYR A 178 -13.01 -20.72 27.45
C TYR A 178 -12.54 -19.32 27.85
N LYS A 179 -12.35 -19.08 29.16
CA LYS A 179 -11.96 -17.77 29.68
C LYS A 179 -10.54 -17.38 29.30
N CYS A 180 -9.58 -18.31 29.34
CA CYS A 180 -8.15 -18.02 29.17
C CYS A 180 -7.45 -18.85 28.09
N ALA A 181 -8.17 -19.71 27.36
CA ALA A 181 -7.66 -20.65 26.37
C ALA A 181 -6.67 -21.72 26.88
N ALA A 182 -6.29 -21.73 28.16
CA ALA A 182 -5.36 -22.73 28.70
C ALA A 182 -5.94 -24.16 28.65
N PRO A 183 -5.10 -25.21 28.57
CA PRO A 183 -5.55 -26.60 28.72
C PRO A 183 -6.48 -26.78 29.93
N TRP A 184 -7.51 -27.63 29.79
CA TRP A 184 -8.50 -27.78 30.85
C TRP A 184 -7.85 -28.24 32.16
N LYS A 185 -8.26 -27.63 33.29
CA LYS A 185 -7.67 -27.81 34.64
C LYS A 185 -6.21 -27.36 34.80
N SER A 186 -5.62 -26.62 33.85
CA SER A 186 -4.30 -26.01 34.01
C SER A 186 -4.35 -24.52 34.42
N CYS A 187 -5.51 -24.02 34.87
CA CYS A 187 -5.71 -22.63 35.28
C CYS A 187 -6.63 -22.53 36.51
N ALA A 188 -6.52 -21.43 37.27
CA ALA A 188 -7.37 -21.12 38.41
C ALA A 188 -8.65 -20.34 38.04
N CYS A 189 -9.06 -20.36 36.77
CA CYS A 189 -10.30 -19.71 36.35
C CYS A 189 -11.51 -20.35 37.05
N PRO A 190 -12.57 -19.59 37.36
CA PRO A 190 -13.82 -20.17 37.83
C PRO A 190 -14.33 -21.16 36.78
N GLN A 191 -15.11 -22.15 37.21
CA GLN A 191 -15.63 -23.15 36.28
C GLN A 191 -16.80 -22.59 35.45
N TRP A 192 -17.57 -21.62 35.95
CA TRP A 192 -18.68 -20.99 35.24
C TRP A 192 -18.94 -19.57 35.76
N HIS A 193 -19.86 -18.85 35.12
CA HIS A 193 -20.46 -17.61 35.62
C HIS A 193 -21.97 -17.82 35.70
N GLU A 194 -22.62 -17.38 36.79
CA GLU A 194 -24.04 -17.67 37.06
C GLU A 194 -24.97 -17.20 35.92
N GLU A 195 -24.69 -16.03 35.35
CA GLU A 195 -25.42 -15.46 34.21
C GLU A 195 -25.42 -16.33 32.94
N ARG A 196 -24.54 -17.34 32.87
CA ARG A 196 -24.43 -18.27 31.72
C ARG A 196 -25.01 -19.65 32.00
N LEU A 197 -25.59 -19.88 33.19
CA LEU A 197 -26.16 -21.18 33.57
C LEU A 197 -27.63 -21.36 33.15
N VAL A 198 -28.32 -20.28 32.81
CA VAL A 198 -29.72 -20.29 32.38
C VAL A 198 -29.86 -19.61 31.03
N ARG A 199 -30.57 -20.26 30.09
CA ARG A 199 -31.06 -19.57 28.89
C ARG A 199 -32.12 -18.58 29.34
N ASN A 200 -31.81 -17.29 29.27
CA ASN A 200 -32.87 -16.29 29.33
C ASN A 200 -33.70 -16.44 28.05
N SER A 201 -34.86 -17.07 28.19
CA SER A 201 -35.91 -17.11 27.17
C SER A 201 -36.30 -15.66 26.85
N ARG A 202 -35.98 -15.19 25.65
CA ARG A 202 -36.66 -14.04 25.03
C ARG A 202 -37.71 -14.57 24.08
#